data_AF-A0A7S3PS29-F1
#
_entry.id   AF-A0A7S3PS29-F1
#
_cell.length_a   1.000
_cell.length_b   1.000
_cell.length_c   1.000
_cell.angle_alpha   90.00
_cell.angle_beta   90.00
_cell.angle_gamma   90.00
#
_symmetry.space_group_name_H-M   'P 1'
#
loop_
_entity.id
_entity.type
_entity.pdbx_description
1 polymer ?
#
loop_
_entity_poly.entity_id
_entity_poly.type
_entity_poly.pdbx_seq_one_letter_code
_entity_poly.pdbx_strand_id
1 'polypeptide(L)'
;TISDLSSGVSYFVKVAARNSIGYGPTQNTSPTKRAPSSQVPGKPASVIVTPDSGKLMIAWSAPRVPDHGVTCSGGGPSSTTSDELCPIGMGRDHTDWGEADGGSAIV
;
A
#
# COMPACT_ATOMS: atom_id res chain seq x y z
N THR A 1 -0.15 5.53 -7.97
CA THR A 1 -1.04 4.41 -8.36
C THR A 1 -1.94 4.86 -9.48
N ILE A 2 -2.47 3.95 -10.30
CA ILE A 2 -3.45 4.25 -11.34
C ILE A 2 -4.82 3.82 -10.81
N SER A 3 -5.78 4.73 -10.80
CA SER A 3 -7.13 4.53 -10.23
C SER A 3 -8.18 4.29 -11.32
N ASP A 4 -9.41 3.95 -10.92
CA ASP A 4 -10.60 3.86 -11.78
C ASP A 4 -10.48 2.85 -12.94
N LEU A 5 -9.72 1.77 -12.71
CA LEU A 5 -9.60 0.66 -13.65
C LEU A 5 -10.75 -0.35 -13.47
N SER A 6 -11.22 -0.92 -14.57
CA SER A 6 -12.25 -1.97 -14.55
C SER A 6 -11.67 -3.34 -14.20
N SER A 7 -12.35 -4.06 -13.31
CA SER A 7 -11.96 -5.43 -12.93
C SER A 7 -12.07 -6.38 -14.12
N GLY A 8 -11.11 -7.30 -14.25
CA GLY A 8 -11.02 -8.29 -15.32
C GLY A 8 -10.49 -7.76 -16.66
N VAL A 9 -10.35 -6.44 -16.82
CA VAL A 9 -9.83 -5.84 -18.06
C VAL A 9 -8.30 -5.81 -18.03
N SER A 10 -7.66 -6.36 -19.06
CA SER A 10 -6.20 -6.33 -19.18
C SER A 10 -5.71 -4.93 -19.55
N TYR A 11 -4.88 -4.34 -18.70
CA TYR A 11 -4.20 -3.08 -18.99
C TYR A 11 -2.71 -3.32 -19.27
N PHE A 12 -2.17 -2.46 -20.13
CA PHE A 12 -0.76 -2.42 -20.50
C PHE A 12 -0.20 -1.06 -20.06
N VAL A 13 0.93 -1.08 -19.37
CA VAL A 13 1.58 0.14 -18.88
C VAL A 13 3.01 0.18 -19.40
N LYS A 14 3.46 1.38 -19.75
CA LYS A 14 4.87 1.67 -20.04
C LYS A 14 5.27 2.94 -19.32
N VAL A 15 6.54 3.03 -18.94
CA VAL A 15 7.09 4.18 -18.20
C VAL A 15 8.21 4.82 -19.00
N ALA A 16 8.35 6.14 -18.92
CA ALA A 16 9.45 6.88 -19.51
C ALA A 16 9.95 7.91 -18.49
N ALA A 17 11.26 8.01 -18.32
CA ALA A 17 11.87 9.06 -17.51
C ALA A 17 11.76 10.42 -18.23
N ARG A 18 11.52 11.49 -17.49
CA ARG A 18 11.43 12.86 -18.04
C ARG A 18 12.44 13.77 -17.34
N ASN A 19 13.12 14.62 -18.10
CA ASN A 19 13.94 15.73 -17.59
C ASN A 19 13.54 17.06 -18.28
N SER A 20 14.32 18.12 -18.07
CA SER A 20 14.07 19.45 -18.66
C SER A 20 14.14 19.49 -20.19
N ILE A 21 14.84 18.53 -20.82
CA ILE A 21 15.00 18.43 -22.27
C ILE A 21 13.83 17.64 -22.88
N GLY A 22 13.35 16.59 -22.21
CA GLY A 22 12.23 15.80 -22.71
C GLY A 22 12.07 14.44 -22.03
N TYR A 23 11.37 13.53 -22.72
CA TYR A 23 11.20 12.14 -22.30
C TYR A 23 12.29 11.24 -22.90
N GLY A 24 12.82 10.33 -22.09
CA GLY A 24 13.68 9.24 -22.54
C GLY A 24 12.89 8.06 -23.14
N PRO A 25 13.57 6.96 -23.49
CA PRO A 25 12.94 5.77 -24.05
C PRO A 25 11.89 5.15 -23.11
N THR A 26 10.82 4.61 -23.67
CA THR A 26 9.79 3.91 -22.91
C THR A 26 10.23 2.50 -22.55
N GLN A 27 9.98 2.08 -21.31
CA GLN A 27 10.17 0.71 -20.82
C GLN A 27 8.81 0.05 -20.58
N ASN A 28 8.67 -1.20 -21.02
CA ASN A 28 7.49 -2.02 -20.74
C ASN A 28 7.53 -2.57 -19.32
N THR A 29 6.37 -2.78 -18.71
CA THR A 29 6.29 -3.45 -17.41
C THR A 29 6.57 -4.96 -17.54
N SER A 30 7.08 -5.56 -16.47
CA SER A 30 7.05 -7.01 -16.26
C SER A 30 6.13 -7.30 -15.07
N PRO A 31 5.00 -8.00 -15.24
CA PRO A 31 4.48 -8.57 -16.50
C PRO A 31 4.01 -7.50 -17.51
N THR A 32 3.95 -7.86 -18.80
CA THR A 32 3.59 -6.95 -19.90
C THR A 32 2.14 -6.44 -19.84
N LYS A 33 1.27 -7.20 -19.18
CA LYS A 33 -0.11 -6.82 -18.90
C LYS A 33 -0.54 -7.33 -17.55
N ARG A 34 -1.50 -6.64 -16.94
CA ARG A 34 -2.18 -7.11 -15.74
C ARG A 34 -3.66 -6.75 -15.82
N ALA A 35 -4.50 -7.69 -15.44
CA ALA A 35 -5.91 -7.42 -15.18
C ALA A 35 -6.07 -7.15 -13.68
N PRO A 36 -6.54 -5.97 -13.26
CA PRO A 36 -7.02 -5.77 -11.91
C PRO A 36 -8.11 -6.81 -11.64
N SER A 37 -8.01 -7.51 -10.53
CA SER A 37 -9.05 -8.43 -10.08
C SER A 37 -9.55 -7.99 -8.72
N SER A 38 -10.78 -8.36 -8.39
CA SER A 38 -11.31 -8.20 -7.05
C SER A 38 -10.34 -8.87 -6.08
N GLN A 39 -9.82 -8.07 -5.15
CA GLN A 39 -8.92 -8.58 -4.12
C GLN A 39 -9.73 -8.83 -2.85
N VAL A 40 -9.28 -9.80 -2.06
CA VAL A 40 -9.80 -9.99 -0.70
C VAL A 40 -9.55 -8.70 0.07
N PRO A 41 -10.56 -8.09 0.72
CA PRO A 41 -10.33 -6.96 1.61
C PRO A 41 -9.54 -7.37 2.85
N GLY A 42 -8.67 -6.49 3.34
CA GLY A 42 -8.02 -6.66 4.63
C GLY A 42 -9.00 -6.54 5.80
N LYS A 43 -8.48 -6.56 7.04
CA LYS A 43 -9.29 -6.31 8.23
C LYS A 43 -9.73 -4.84 8.32
N PRO A 44 -10.93 -4.55 8.87
CA PRO A 44 -11.30 -3.19 9.27
C PRO A 44 -10.24 -2.58 10.20
N ALA A 45 -10.03 -1.27 10.08
CA ALA A 45 -9.07 -0.55 10.91
C ALA A 45 -9.79 0.33 11.95
N SER A 46 -9.03 0.82 12.95
CA SER A 46 -9.52 1.77 13.97
C SER A 46 -10.83 1.34 14.63
N VAL A 47 -10.89 0.09 15.12
CA VAL A 47 -12.09 -0.43 15.78
C VAL A 47 -12.24 0.23 17.15
N ILE A 48 -13.33 0.96 17.33
CA ILE A 48 -13.70 1.63 18.57
C ILE A 48 -14.97 1.00 19.11
N VAL A 49 -14.95 0.65 20.40
CA VAL A 49 -16.10 0.13 21.12
C VAL A 49 -16.48 1.12 22.22
N THR A 50 -17.72 1.58 22.19
CA THR A 50 -18.29 2.46 23.22
C THR A 50 -19.43 1.72 23.92
N PRO A 51 -19.29 1.42 25.23
CA PRO A 51 -20.38 0.87 26.01
C PRO A 51 -21.56 1.84 26.09
N ASP A 52 -22.77 1.31 26.00
CA ASP A 52 -24.02 2.02 26.27
C ASP A 52 -24.93 1.10 27.12
N SER A 53 -26.00 1.65 27.69
CA SER A 53 -26.87 0.96 28.65
C SER A 53 -27.49 -0.31 28.06
N GLY A 54 -26.85 -1.47 28.31
CA GLY A 54 -27.25 -2.78 27.81
C GLY A 54 -26.81 -3.10 26.38
N LYS A 55 -25.95 -2.29 25.74
CA LYS A 55 -25.49 -2.51 24.36
C LYS A 55 -24.07 -1.97 24.14
N LEU A 56 -23.46 -2.35 23.01
CA LEU A 56 -22.16 -1.82 22.58
C LEU A 56 -22.33 -1.12 21.24
N MET A 57 -21.83 0.12 21.13
CA MET A 57 -21.67 0.80 19.85
C MET A 57 -20.27 0.50 19.31
N ILE A 58 -20.19 0.06 18.05
CA ILE A 58 -18.92 -0.29 17.40
C ILE A 58 -18.77 0.59 16.16
N ALA A 59 -17.63 1.26 16.04
CA ALA A 59 -17.24 2.02 14.86
C ALA A 59 -15.89 1.50 14.34
N TRP A 60 -15.70 1.54 13.03
CA TRP A 60 -14.45 1.13 12.37
C TRP A 60 -14.28 1.89 11.06
N SER A 61 -13.05 1.98 10.57
CA SER A 61 -12.75 2.46 9.22
C SER A 61 -12.70 1.30 8.23
N ALA A 62 -13.07 1.58 6.97
CA ALA A 62 -13.06 0.60 5.90
C ALA A 62 -11.68 -0.08 5.74
N PRO A 63 -11.65 -1.36 5.35
CA PRO A 63 -10.40 -2.09 5.15
C PRO A 63 -9.64 -1.60 3.91
N ARG A 64 -8.34 -1.83 3.88
CA ARG A 64 -7.53 -1.69 2.66
C ARG A 64 -7.74 -2.89 1.74
N VAL A 65 -7.76 -2.65 0.43
CA VAL A 65 -7.91 -3.67 -0.61
C VAL A 65 -6.75 -3.50 -1.59
N PRO A 66 -5.96 -4.56 -1.92
CA PRO A 66 -5.98 -5.92 -1.39
C PRO A 66 -5.68 -6.06 0.11
N ASP A 67 -6.04 -7.20 0.70
CA ASP A 67 -5.36 -7.75 1.86
C ASP A 67 -3.95 -8.15 1.42
N HIS A 68 -2.95 -7.50 2.00
CA HIS A 68 -1.56 -7.77 1.66
C HIS A 68 -1.03 -9.00 2.42
N GLY A 69 -1.80 -9.55 3.37
CA GLY A 69 -1.44 -10.73 4.16
C GLY A 69 -0.21 -10.56 5.06
N VAL A 70 0.47 -9.41 4.96
CA VAL A 70 1.60 -9.04 5.80
C VAL A 70 1.07 -8.31 7.03
N THR A 71 1.52 -8.76 8.21
CA THR A 71 1.34 -7.97 9.43
C THR A 71 2.05 -6.63 9.21
N CYS A 72 1.43 -5.51 9.61
CA CYS A 72 2.09 -4.20 9.63
C CYS A 72 3.17 -4.22 10.73
N SER A 73 4.27 -4.93 10.52
CA SER A 73 5.38 -5.03 11.47
C SER A 73 6.33 -3.81 11.38
N GLY A 74 5.87 -2.70 10.79
CA GLY A 74 6.70 -1.60 10.35
C GLY A 74 7.13 -0.61 11.41
N GLY A 75 6.65 -0.68 12.66
CA GLY A 75 7.02 0.35 13.65
C GLY A 75 8.37 0.15 14.34
N GLY A 76 9.18 -0.83 13.91
CA GLY A 76 10.46 -1.15 14.54
C GLY A 76 10.31 -1.47 16.04
N PRO A 77 11.41 -1.51 16.82
CA PRO A 77 11.37 -1.75 18.27
C PRO A 77 10.70 -0.62 19.08
N SER A 78 10.23 0.46 18.42
CA SER A 78 9.56 1.60 19.06
C SER A 78 8.06 1.70 18.71
N SER A 79 7.49 0.71 18.01
CA SER A 79 6.05 0.67 17.72
C SER A 79 5.27 0.47 19.03
N THR A 80 4.63 1.54 19.50
CA THR A 80 3.84 1.51 20.75
C THR A 80 2.35 1.28 20.51
N THR A 81 1.91 1.11 19.24
CA THR A 81 0.50 0.92 18.92
C THR A 81 0.29 -0.13 17.84
N SER A 82 -0.66 -1.03 18.08
CA SER A 82 -1.11 -2.08 17.16
C SER A 82 -1.95 -1.56 15.98
N ASP A 83 -2.17 -0.24 15.91
CA ASP A 83 -3.12 0.42 15.02
C ASP A 83 -2.45 1.31 13.96
N GLU A 84 -1.13 1.26 13.81
CA GLU A 84 -0.44 1.99 12.75
C GLU A 84 -0.83 1.43 11.37
N LEU A 85 -1.40 2.30 10.52
CA LEU A 85 -1.71 1.98 9.14
C LEU A 85 -0.43 1.48 8.46
N CYS A 86 -0.47 0.30 7.83
CA CYS A 86 0.65 -0.21 7.05
C CYS A 86 1.18 0.91 6.14
N PRO A 87 2.47 1.29 6.26
CA PRO A 87 3.01 2.38 5.48
C PRO A 87 2.79 2.10 4.00
N ILE A 88 2.08 3.00 3.32
CA ILE A 88 1.96 3.00 1.86
C ILE A 88 3.20 3.67 1.27
N GLY A 89 4.32 2.98 1.38
CA GLY A 89 5.63 3.50 0.99
C GLY A 89 6.74 2.77 1.73
N MET A 90 7.98 3.08 1.35
CA MET A 90 9.17 2.64 2.07
C MET A 90 9.00 3.13 3.52
N GLY A 91 9.19 2.25 4.50
CA GLY A 91 8.93 2.57 5.91
C GLY A 91 9.60 3.88 6.30
N ARG A 92 8.81 4.86 6.72
CA ARG A 92 9.34 6.10 7.29
C ARG A 92 9.72 5.78 8.72
N ASP A 93 11.00 5.66 9.03
CA ASP A 93 11.41 5.95 10.39
C ASP A 93 11.31 7.48 10.60
N HIS A 94 11.04 7.89 11.83
CA HIS A 94 10.72 9.28 12.17
C HIS A 94 11.99 10.14 12.31
N THR A 95 13.06 9.79 11.59
CA THR A 95 14.39 10.40 11.72
C THR A 95 15.08 10.52 10.36
N ASP A 96 14.68 11.49 9.53
CA ASP A 96 15.41 12.18 8.43
C ASP A 96 16.62 11.53 7.71
N TRP A 97 16.76 10.20 7.68
CA TRP A 97 17.96 9.51 7.20
C TRP A 97 17.59 8.22 6.45
N GLY A 98 17.52 8.33 5.13
CA GLY A 98 17.80 7.21 4.21
C GLY A 98 16.75 6.11 4.14
N GLU A 99 15.94 6.13 3.09
CA GLU A 99 15.07 5.01 2.73
C GLU A 99 15.93 3.80 2.30
N ALA A 100 15.67 2.63 2.86
CA ALA A 100 16.16 1.36 2.29
C ALA A 100 15.33 1.03 1.04
N ASP A 101 15.97 0.98 -0.12
CA ASP A 101 15.36 0.84 -1.45
C ASP A 101 14.92 -0.57 -1.84
N GLY A 102 15.02 -1.55 -0.94
CA GLY A 102 14.64 -2.93 -1.24
C GLY A 102 15.39 -3.49 -2.46
N GLY A 103 16.58 -2.96 -2.78
CA GLY A 103 17.43 -3.48 -3.85
C GLY A 103 18.55 -4.34 -3.27
N SER A 104 18.54 -5.65 -3.56
CA SER A 104 19.80 -6.39 -3.56
C SER A 104 20.66 -5.91 -4.74
N ALA A 105 21.97 -5.79 -4.54
CA ALA A 105 22.89 -5.54 -5.65
C ALA A 105 22.74 -6.64 -6.71
N ILE A 106 22.55 -6.25 -7.97
CA ILE A 106 22.80 -7.15 -9.10
C ILE A 106 24.31 -7.11 -9.34
N VAL A 107 25.02 -8.07 -8.75
CA VAL A 107 26.28 -8.61 -9.28
C VAL A 107 26.06 -10.06 -9.65
#